data_AF-A0A1I5IE92-F1
#
_entry.id   AF-A0A1I5IE92-F1
#
_cell.length_a   1.000
_cell.length_b   1.000
_cell.length_c   1.000
_cell.angle_alpha   90.00
_cell.angle_beta   90.00
_cell.angle_gamma   90.00
#
_symmetry.space_group_name_H-M   'P 1'
#
loop_
_entity.id
_entity.type
_entity.pdbx_description
1 polymer ?
#
loop_
_entity_poly.entity_id
_entity_poly.type
_entity_poly.pdbx_seq_one_letter_code
_entity_poly.pdbx_strand_id
1 'polypeptide(L)'
;MPKLMRKMAILAKAETVRGTDAAPTGAANAILVSEVTLTPIEGDVIQRDNVRPYFGSRGSVLVTQYSKIAFSVEMAGVAAAGDVPAYAPLMRGCAISVTTAAGVSTTFAPTTDVLESLTIYGNVDGTVYKMTDAHGNVKAAVDAKGIPKWQFEFTGLFVPAADAPLPTADYSKFMDPLGVNKANTTLSLDGLGVAASAFAFDAGNTVVKRDLMTIDAVDITARVSTGSVTFENTAVAVKDWIGMARSGTRVALALKHGQGATNVVEIKSPRAQIGKPTYSDVDGVQMITVPLEFVPSGAGNDEWSIVVR
;
A
#
# COMPACT_ATOMS: atom_id res chain seq x y z
N MET A 1 29.64 11.28 -13.41
CA MET A 1 28.86 12.26 -12.61
C MET A 1 28.16 11.53 -11.47
N PRO A 2 27.99 12.15 -10.29
CA PRO A 2 27.22 11.54 -9.21
C PRO A 2 25.77 11.34 -9.63
N LYS A 3 25.17 10.20 -9.25
CA LYS A 3 23.76 9.90 -9.51
C LYS A 3 22.88 10.65 -8.51
N LEU A 4 21.87 11.36 -8.99
CA LEU A 4 20.99 12.16 -8.14
C LEU A 4 19.69 11.40 -7.81
N MET A 5 19.51 11.04 -6.53
CA MET A 5 18.29 10.36 -6.07
C MET A 5 17.02 11.19 -6.28
N ARG A 6 17.12 12.52 -6.21
CA ARG A 6 15.98 13.42 -6.51
C ARG A 6 15.57 13.42 -7.99
N LYS A 7 16.33 12.80 -8.89
CA LYS A 7 15.98 12.58 -10.30
C LYS A 7 15.49 11.15 -10.56
N MET A 8 15.11 10.42 -9.51
CA MET A 8 14.61 9.06 -9.67
C MET A 8 13.22 9.07 -10.32
N ALA A 9 13.01 8.18 -11.29
CA ALA A 9 11.71 7.92 -11.88
C ALA A 9 11.28 6.48 -11.59
N ILE A 10 10.05 6.29 -11.11
CA ILE A 10 9.44 4.99 -10.88
C ILE A 10 8.42 4.69 -11.98
N LEU A 11 8.53 3.52 -12.59
CA LEU A 11 7.53 3.00 -13.53
C LEU A 11 6.98 1.67 -13.03
N ALA A 12 5.68 1.44 -13.16
CA ALA A 12 5.05 0.19 -12.74
C ALA A 12 4.00 -0.29 -13.74
N LYS A 13 4.05 -1.57 -14.10
CA LYS A 13 3.09 -2.18 -15.04
C LYS A 13 2.81 -3.62 -14.64
N ALA A 14 1.54 -4.03 -14.74
CA ALA A 14 1.15 -5.41 -14.51
C ALA A 14 1.74 -6.35 -15.56
N GLU A 15 2.20 -7.51 -15.11
CA GLU A 15 2.79 -8.55 -15.96
C GLU A 15 1.69 -9.33 -16.68
N THR A 16 1.90 -9.61 -17.96
CA THR A 16 1.01 -10.51 -18.71
C THR A 16 1.32 -11.97 -18.39
N VAL A 17 2.61 -12.25 -18.21
CA VAL A 17 3.13 -13.55 -17.76
C VAL A 17 4.03 -13.26 -16.57
N ARG A 18 3.73 -13.89 -15.45
CA ARG A 18 4.46 -13.74 -14.18
C ARG A 18 5.97 -13.92 -14.36
N GLY A 19 6.75 -13.01 -13.77
CA GLY A 19 8.22 -13.01 -13.82
C GLY A 19 8.82 -12.53 -15.14
N THR A 20 7.99 -12.20 -16.14
CA THR A 20 8.44 -11.70 -17.44
C THR A 20 8.32 -10.18 -17.51
N ASP A 21 9.42 -9.52 -17.88
CA ASP A 21 9.51 -8.07 -17.99
C ASP A 21 8.39 -7.47 -18.86
N ALA A 22 7.48 -6.71 -18.24
CA ALA A 22 6.34 -6.09 -18.90
C ALA A 22 6.71 -4.85 -19.73
N ALA A 23 7.97 -4.38 -19.66
CA ALA A 23 8.48 -3.20 -20.35
C ALA A 23 7.62 -1.93 -20.12
N PRO A 24 7.49 -1.43 -18.87
CA PRO A 24 6.82 -0.17 -18.59
C PRO A 24 7.49 1.02 -19.28
N THR A 25 6.70 2.01 -19.71
CA THR A 25 7.20 3.23 -20.35
C THR A 25 6.87 4.47 -19.54
N GLY A 26 7.68 5.53 -19.65
CA GLY A 26 7.44 6.79 -18.94
C GLY A 26 6.09 7.44 -19.26
N ALA A 27 5.66 7.40 -20.52
CA ALA A 27 4.42 8.03 -20.95
C ALA A 27 3.15 7.30 -20.46
N ALA A 28 3.22 5.99 -20.21
CA ALA A 28 2.03 5.20 -19.86
C ALA A 28 2.03 4.69 -18.41
N ASN A 29 3.20 4.61 -17.77
CA ASN A 29 3.39 3.83 -16.54
C ASN A 29 4.19 4.55 -15.45
N ALA A 30 4.48 5.85 -15.63
CA ALA A 30 5.16 6.61 -14.60
C ALA A 30 4.28 6.78 -13.36
N ILE A 31 4.88 6.62 -12.18
CA ILE A 31 4.22 6.79 -10.89
C ILE A 31 4.82 8.01 -10.20
N LEU A 32 3.97 8.97 -9.81
CA LEU A 32 4.38 10.10 -9.01
C LEU A 32 4.56 9.64 -7.55
N VAL A 33 5.81 9.68 -7.07
CA VAL A 33 6.19 9.11 -5.77
C VAL A 33 6.94 10.10 -4.89
N SER A 34 6.91 9.84 -3.58
CA SER A 34 7.75 10.45 -2.56
C SER A 34 8.37 9.37 -1.67
N GLU A 35 9.35 9.75 -0.84
CA GLU A 35 9.92 8.86 0.21
C GLU A 35 10.47 7.53 -0.33
N VAL A 36 11.11 7.57 -1.50
CA VAL A 36 11.56 6.34 -2.18
C VAL A 36 12.77 5.74 -1.48
N THR A 37 12.65 4.45 -1.14
CA THR A 37 13.73 3.61 -0.66
C THR A 37 13.87 2.44 -1.63
N LEU A 38 15.04 2.31 -2.26
CA LEU A 38 15.37 1.23 -3.17
C LEU A 38 16.49 0.39 -2.55
N THR A 39 16.25 -0.90 -2.40
CA THR A 39 17.23 -1.89 -1.99
C THR A 39 17.54 -2.77 -3.20
N PRO A 40 18.65 -2.52 -3.93
CA PRO A 40 18.93 -3.18 -5.20
C PRO A 40 19.08 -4.70 -5.08
N ILE A 41 19.66 -5.17 -3.97
CA ILE A 41 19.84 -6.58 -3.68
C ILE A 41 19.66 -6.81 -2.18
N GLU A 42 18.88 -7.84 -1.87
CA GLU A 42 18.63 -8.37 -0.53
C GLU A 42 18.67 -9.90 -0.63
N GLY A 43 19.00 -10.59 0.46
CA GLY A 43 19.08 -12.05 0.45
C GLY A 43 19.88 -12.62 1.61
N ASP A 44 19.82 -13.93 1.73
CA ASP A 44 20.49 -14.70 2.77
C ASP A 44 21.93 -14.98 2.37
N VAL A 45 22.81 -14.86 3.35
CA VAL A 45 24.25 -15.05 3.19
C VAL A 45 24.71 -16.15 4.12
N ILE A 46 25.29 -17.21 3.56
CA ILE A 46 25.84 -18.33 4.34
C ILE A 46 27.34 -18.15 4.50
N GLN A 47 27.82 -18.20 5.75
CA GLN A 47 29.25 -18.19 6.06
C GLN A 47 29.89 -19.52 5.71
N ARG A 48 31.12 -19.49 5.21
CA ARG A 48 31.84 -20.70 4.84
C ARG A 48 32.63 -21.22 6.04
N ASP A 49 32.11 -22.23 6.74
CA ASP A 49 32.77 -22.78 7.95
C ASP A 49 33.88 -23.80 7.62
N ASN A 50 34.77 -23.43 6.71
CA ASN A 50 35.89 -24.27 6.29
C ASN A 50 37.00 -24.30 7.37
N VAL A 51 37.37 -25.49 7.83
CA VAL A 51 38.48 -25.71 8.75
C VAL A 51 39.82 -25.52 8.02
N ARG A 52 40.71 -24.70 8.58
CA ARG A 52 42.07 -24.43 8.06
C ARG A 52 43.06 -24.30 9.23
N PRO A 53 44.36 -24.56 9.04
CA PRO A 53 45.37 -24.45 10.10
C PRO A 53 45.72 -23.00 10.48
N TYR A 54 44.88 -22.02 10.15
CA TYR A 54 45.07 -20.59 10.46
C TYR A 54 43.73 -19.88 10.67
N PHE A 55 43.72 -18.80 11.47
CA PHE A 55 42.54 -17.98 11.73
C PHE A 55 42.28 -16.96 10.61
N GLY A 56 41.04 -16.46 10.49
CA GLY A 56 40.65 -15.42 9.52
C GLY A 56 39.28 -15.66 8.86
N SER A 57 38.70 -14.63 8.24
CA SER A 57 37.42 -14.77 7.52
C SER A 57 37.54 -15.77 6.38
N ARG A 58 36.51 -16.60 6.23
CA ARG A 58 36.44 -17.63 5.19
C ARG A 58 35.59 -17.21 3.99
N GLY A 59 35.07 -15.98 4.04
CA GLY A 59 34.10 -15.45 3.10
C GLY A 59 32.72 -16.09 3.27
N SER A 60 31.77 -15.58 2.50
CA SER A 60 30.39 -16.03 2.52
C SER A 60 29.85 -16.18 1.09
N VAL A 61 28.70 -16.84 0.97
CA VAL A 61 28.00 -17.05 -0.31
C VAL A 61 26.59 -16.51 -0.17
N LEU A 62 26.15 -15.69 -1.13
CA LEU A 62 24.77 -15.26 -1.26
C LEU A 62 23.95 -16.43 -1.83
N VAL A 63 22.95 -16.90 -1.09
CA VAL A 63 22.16 -18.09 -1.46
C VAL A 63 20.75 -17.77 -1.93
N THR A 64 20.25 -16.59 -1.61
CA THR A 64 19.01 -16.03 -2.14
C THR A 64 19.27 -14.61 -2.62
N GLN A 65 18.54 -14.15 -3.63
CA GLN A 65 18.66 -12.77 -4.10
C GLN A 65 17.30 -12.27 -4.59
N TYR A 66 16.94 -11.07 -4.15
CA TYR A 66 15.73 -10.37 -4.57
C TYR A 66 15.93 -8.86 -4.40
N SER A 67 15.00 -8.07 -4.92
CA SER A 67 15.01 -6.62 -4.78
C SER A 67 13.80 -6.16 -3.97
N LYS A 68 13.97 -5.06 -3.23
CA LYS A 68 12.89 -4.40 -2.50
C LYS A 68 12.81 -2.94 -2.89
N ILE A 69 11.59 -2.43 -2.96
CA ILE A 69 11.35 -1.00 -3.15
C ILE A 69 10.15 -0.57 -2.29
N ALA A 70 10.28 0.56 -1.63
CA ALA A 70 9.21 1.20 -0.88
C ALA A 70 9.09 2.67 -1.30
N PHE A 71 7.87 3.18 -1.39
CA PHE A 71 7.59 4.57 -1.73
C PHE A 71 6.15 4.95 -1.36
N SER A 72 5.92 6.26 -1.27
CA SER A 72 4.61 6.83 -0.98
C SER A 72 4.01 7.51 -2.21
N VAL A 73 2.71 7.33 -2.44
CA VAL A 73 1.92 8.02 -3.46
C VAL A 73 0.84 8.84 -2.76
N GLU A 74 0.64 10.09 -3.17
CA GLU A 74 -0.41 10.93 -2.60
C GLU A 74 -1.80 10.33 -2.89
N MET A 75 -2.67 10.31 -1.89
CA MET A 75 -4.02 9.78 -2.01
C MET A 75 -4.94 10.87 -2.58
N ALA A 76 -5.16 10.80 -3.90
CA ALA A 76 -6.10 11.63 -4.62
C ALA A 76 -7.04 10.76 -5.46
N GLY A 77 -8.20 11.28 -5.83
CA GLY A 77 -9.12 10.61 -6.75
C GLY A 77 -8.73 10.81 -8.21
N VAL A 78 -9.71 10.80 -9.10
CA VAL A 78 -9.49 10.97 -10.55
C VAL A 78 -10.19 12.20 -11.10
N ALA A 79 -9.73 12.69 -12.25
CA ALA A 79 -10.22 13.93 -12.84
C ALA A 79 -11.64 13.76 -13.41
N ALA A 80 -11.93 12.63 -14.04
CA ALA A 80 -13.26 12.25 -14.52
C ALA A 80 -13.74 10.96 -13.84
N ALA A 81 -14.97 10.98 -13.35
CA ALA A 81 -15.55 9.84 -12.65
C ALA A 81 -15.58 8.58 -13.55
N GLY A 82 -15.16 7.44 -12.99
CA GLY A 82 -15.02 6.19 -13.72
C GLY A 82 -13.67 5.99 -14.41
N ASP A 83 -12.78 7.00 -14.42
CA ASP A 83 -11.39 6.78 -14.78
C ASP A 83 -10.68 5.88 -13.75
N VAL A 84 -9.70 5.12 -14.23
CA VAL A 84 -8.83 4.31 -13.38
C VAL A 84 -7.72 5.21 -12.83
N PRO A 85 -7.52 5.30 -11.50
CA PRO A 85 -6.45 6.12 -10.95
C PRO A 85 -5.08 5.58 -11.36
N ALA A 86 -4.11 6.48 -11.53
CA ALA A 86 -2.78 6.14 -12.02
C ALA A 86 -2.03 5.12 -11.14
N TYR A 87 -2.34 5.07 -9.83
CA TYR A 87 -1.77 4.11 -8.89
C TYR A 87 -2.46 2.73 -8.89
N ALA A 88 -3.50 2.51 -9.71
CA ALA A 88 -4.21 1.23 -9.76
C ALA A 88 -3.32 0.00 -10.04
N PRO A 89 -2.27 0.07 -10.90
CA PRO A 89 -1.34 -1.06 -11.06
C PRO A 89 -0.68 -1.46 -9.74
N LEU A 90 -0.33 -0.50 -8.88
CA LEU A 90 0.28 -0.79 -7.58
C LEU A 90 -0.67 -1.54 -6.66
N MET A 91 -1.94 -1.13 -6.62
CA MET A 91 -2.98 -1.84 -5.86
C MET A 91 -3.13 -3.29 -6.34
N ARG A 92 -3.10 -3.53 -7.66
CA ARG A 92 -3.17 -4.88 -8.24
C ARG A 92 -2.02 -5.78 -7.77
N GLY A 93 -0.80 -5.23 -7.72
CA GLY A 93 0.38 -5.88 -7.15
C GLY A 93 0.29 -6.19 -5.64
N CYS A 94 -0.71 -5.64 -4.96
CA CYS A 94 -0.99 -5.88 -3.55
C CYS A 94 -2.20 -6.81 -3.32
N ALA A 95 -2.47 -7.76 -4.22
CA ALA A 95 -3.62 -8.67 -4.10
C ALA A 95 -4.97 -7.93 -3.98
N ILE A 96 -5.14 -6.85 -4.76
CA ILE A 96 -6.35 -6.03 -4.80
C ILE A 96 -6.90 -6.02 -6.23
N SER A 97 -8.14 -6.48 -6.39
CA SER A 97 -8.87 -6.41 -7.65
C SER A 97 -9.29 -4.98 -7.99
N VAL A 98 -9.46 -4.68 -9.28
CA VAL A 98 -9.92 -3.37 -9.76
C VAL A 98 -11.13 -3.58 -10.65
N THR A 99 -12.25 -2.99 -10.26
CA THR A 99 -13.50 -3.03 -11.03
C THR A 99 -13.93 -1.61 -11.38
N THR A 100 -14.18 -1.34 -12.65
CA THR A 100 -14.60 -0.02 -13.13
C THR A 100 -16.09 0.01 -13.45
N ALA A 101 -16.80 0.99 -12.92
CA ALA A 101 -18.13 1.37 -13.35
C ALA A 101 -17.99 2.64 -14.21
N ALA A 102 -18.08 2.46 -15.53
CA ALA A 102 -17.83 3.54 -16.49
C ALA A 102 -18.68 4.78 -16.19
N GLY A 103 -18.03 5.96 -16.14
CA GLY A 103 -18.68 7.22 -15.81
C GLY A 103 -19.08 7.40 -14.34
N VAL A 104 -18.77 6.43 -13.47
CA VAL A 104 -19.24 6.41 -12.07
C VAL A 104 -18.07 6.33 -11.09
N SER A 105 -17.31 5.23 -11.09
CA SER A 105 -16.25 5.02 -10.10
C SER A 105 -15.34 3.85 -10.46
N THR A 106 -14.16 3.80 -9.83
CA THR A 106 -13.29 2.63 -9.77
C THR A 106 -13.30 2.06 -8.36
N THR A 107 -13.60 0.78 -8.21
CA THR A 107 -13.65 0.08 -6.93
C THR A 107 -12.49 -0.90 -6.81
N PHE A 108 -11.80 -0.84 -5.68
CA PHE A 108 -10.76 -1.75 -5.26
C PHE A 108 -11.29 -2.65 -4.15
N ALA A 109 -11.07 -3.95 -4.27
CA ALA A 109 -11.47 -4.93 -3.26
C ALA A 109 -10.41 -6.03 -3.16
N PRO A 110 -10.24 -6.66 -1.99
CA PRO A 110 -9.33 -7.78 -1.83
C PRO A 110 -9.57 -8.89 -2.87
N THR A 111 -8.52 -9.63 -3.22
CA THR A 111 -8.61 -10.86 -4.02
C THR A 111 -7.65 -11.91 -3.47
N THR A 112 -7.94 -13.19 -3.71
CA THR A 112 -7.12 -14.30 -3.22
C THR A 112 -6.70 -15.23 -4.36
N ASP A 113 -7.54 -15.44 -5.37
CA ASP A 113 -7.28 -16.44 -6.42
C ASP A 113 -6.64 -15.85 -7.68
N VAL A 114 -6.89 -14.57 -7.95
CA VAL A 114 -6.36 -13.88 -9.14
C VAL A 114 -5.42 -12.79 -8.67
N LEU A 115 -4.19 -13.22 -8.35
CA LEU A 115 -3.12 -12.34 -7.89
C LEU A 115 -2.28 -11.91 -9.09
N GLU A 116 -2.06 -10.61 -9.21
CA GLU A 116 -1.33 -10.03 -10.32
C GLU A 116 0.03 -9.54 -9.84
N SER A 117 1.06 -9.90 -10.59
CA SER A 117 2.44 -9.44 -10.40
C SER A 117 2.71 -8.19 -11.22
N LEU A 118 3.68 -7.39 -10.76
CA LEU A 118 4.14 -6.20 -11.47
C LEU A 118 5.58 -6.34 -11.92
N THR A 119 5.90 -5.67 -13.02
CA THR A 119 7.25 -5.22 -13.30
C THR A 119 7.38 -3.77 -12.80
N ILE A 120 8.36 -3.50 -11.93
CA ILE A 120 8.67 -2.17 -11.40
C ILE A 120 10.08 -1.77 -11.82
N TYR A 121 10.22 -0.58 -12.37
CA TYR A 121 11.50 0.04 -12.70
C TYR A 121 11.76 1.24 -11.79
N GLY A 122 12.95 1.32 -11.22
CA GLY A 122 13.50 2.55 -10.64
C GLY A 122 14.69 3.03 -11.45
N ASN A 123 14.57 4.15 -12.16
CA ASN A 123 15.69 4.77 -12.86
C ASN A 123 16.30 5.88 -12.00
N VAL A 124 17.53 5.70 -11.55
CA VAL A 124 18.30 6.69 -10.79
C VAL A 124 19.30 7.37 -11.73
N ASP A 125 18.89 8.50 -12.29
CA ASP A 125 19.75 9.38 -13.09
C ASP A 125 20.56 8.64 -14.18
N GLY A 126 19.88 7.79 -14.95
CA GLY A 126 20.47 7.06 -16.08
C GLY A 126 20.87 5.61 -15.79
N THR A 127 20.63 5.12 -14.57
CA THR A 127 20.84 3.70 -14.20
C THR A 127 19.51 3.12 -13.76
N VAL A 128 19.05 2.07 -14.42
CA VAL A 128 17.77 1.40 -14.16
C VAL A 128 17.97 0.16 -13.31
N TYR A 129 17.17 0.07 -12.26
CA TYR A 129 16.95 -1.12 -11.44
C TYR A 129 15.57 -1.65 -11.79
N LYS A 130 15.49 -2.94 -12.09
CA LYS A 130 14.24 -3.60 -12.46
C LYS A 130 13.94 -4.68 -11.45
N MET A 131 12.66 -4.95 -11.24
CA MET A 131 12.19 -6.13 -10.55
C MET A 131 10.95 -6.66 -11.29
N THR A 132 10.94 -7.96 -11.55
CA THR A 132 9.80 -8.71 -12.09
C THR A 132 9.15 -9.53 -10.97
N ASP A 133 7.98 -10.10 -11.23
CA ASP A 133 7.18 -10.82 -10.22
C ASP A 133 6.98 -10.02 -8.92
N ALA A 134 6.83 -8.69 -9.04
CA ALA A 134 6.76 -7.83 -7.87
C ALA A 134 5.38 -7.93 -7.22
N HIS A 135 5.36 -8.32 -5.96
CA HIS A 135 4.19 -8.34 -5.09
C HIS A 135 4.45 -7.50 -3.85
N GLY A 136 3.39 -6.92 -3.29
CA GLY A 136 3.54 -5.94 -2.23
C GLY A 136 2.41 -5.89 -1.21
N ASN A 137 2.58 -4.96 -0.29
CA ASN A 137 1.55 -4.54 0.64
C ASN A 137 1.30 -3.03 0.48
N VAL A 138 0.08 -2.60 0.79
CA VAL A 138 -0.31 -1.19 0.79
C VAL A 138 -0.89 -0.79 2.14
N LYS A 139 -0.46 0.38 2.60
CA LYS A 139 -1.00 1.06 3.77
C LYS A 139 -1.53 2.43 3.39
N ALA A 140 -2.42 2.97 4.21
CA ALA A 140 -2.87 4.35 4.09
C ALA A 140 -2.75 5.08 5.41
N ALA A 141 -2.34 6.33 5.35
CA ALA A 141 -2.38 7.27 6.47
C ALA A 141 -3.19 8.50 6.06
N VAL A 142 -4.22 8.82 6.84
CA VAL A 142 -5.14 9.94 6.61
C VAL A 142 -5.23 10.76 7.90
N ASP A 143 -4.18 11.52 8.15
CA ASP A 143 -4.00 12.29 9.38
C ASP A 143 -4.37 13.76 9.18
N ALA A 144 -5.12 14.32 10.13
CA ALA A 144 -5.54 15.71 10.10
C ALA A 144 -4.33 16.67 9.99
N LYS A 145 -4.49 17.77 9.24
CA LYS A 145 -3.42 18.74 8.91
C LYS A 145 -2.31 18.16 8.03
N GLY A 146 -2.48 16.96 7.48
CA GLY A 146 -1.57 16.34 6.51
C GLY A 146 -2.16 16.23 5.10
N ILE A 147 -1.36 15.67 4.20
CA ILE A 147 -1.78 15.15 2.90
C ILE A 147 -1.88 13.63 3.06
N PRO A 148 -3.01 12.99 2.72
CA PRO A 148 -3.14 11.56 2.86
C PRO A 148 -2.26 10.84 1.83
N LYS A 149 -1.68 9.70 2.21
CA LYS A 149 -0.75 8.95 1.36
C LYS A 149 -1.07 7.45 1.38
N TRP A 150 -0.91 6.83 0.22
CA TRP A 150 -0.68 5.39 0.09
C TRP A 150 0.81 5.12 0.29
N GLN A 151 1.14 4.14 1.11
CA GLN A 151 2.50 3.69 1.34
C GLN A 151 2.61 2.25 0.82
N PHE A 152 3.49 2.05 -0.16
CA PHE A 152 3.70 0.77 -0.80
C PHE A 152 5.05 0.19 -0.42
N GLU A 153 5.09 -1.12 -0.20
CA GLU A 153 6.31 -1.89 -0.09
C GLU A 153 6.20 -3.12 -1.00
N PHE A 154 7.15 -3.26 -1.92
CA PHE A 154 7.20 -4.35 -2.89
C PHE A 154 8.48 -5.16 -2.74
N THR A 155 8.33 -6.47 -2.89
CA THR A 155 9.42 -7.44 -3.10
C THR A 155 9.26 -8.04 -4.48
N GLY A 156 10.37 -8.25 -5.19
CA GLY A 156 10.36 -8.76 -6.57
C GLY A 156 11.68 -9.46 -6.88
N LEU A 157 11.71 -10.19 -7.99
CA LEU A 157 12.89 -10.90 -8.44
C LEU A 157 14.01 -9.92 -8.80
N PHE A 158 15.23 -10.32 -8.46
CA PHE A 158 16.42 -9.54 -8.77
C PHE A 158 16.66 -9.54 -10.28
N VAL A 159 16.85 -8.34 -10.83
CA VAL A 159 17.35 -8.14 -12.20
C VAL A 159 18.61 -7.28 -12.12
N PRO A 160 19.71 -7.67 -12.78
CA PRO A 160 20.91 -6.86 -12.82
C PRO A 160 20.62 -5.44 -13.30
N ALA A 161 21.15 -4.45 -12.57
CA ALA A 161 21.04 -3.06 -12.98
C ALA A 161 21.72 -2.83 -14.33
N ALA A 162 21.16 -1.91 -15.12
CA ALA A 162 21.68 -1.55 -16.43
C ALA A 162 21.68 -0.03 -16.60
N ASP A 163 22.50 0.50 -17.51
CA ASP A 163 22.40 1.91 -17.89
C ASP A 163 21.28 2.08 -18.92
N ALA A 164 20.41 3.06 -18.67
CA ALA A 164 19.30 3.41 -19.54
C ALA A 164 18.93 4.89 -19.31
N PRO A 165 18.60 5.65 -20.37
CA PRO A 165 18.24 7.05 -20.22
C PRO A 165 17.05 7.23 -19.27
N LEU A 166 16.94 8.41 -18.63
CA LEU A 166 15.75 8.71 -17.84
C LEU A 166 14.51 8.62 -18.76
N PRO A 167 13.43 7.98 -18.29
CA PRO A 167 12.20 7.95 -19.04
C PRO A 167 11.57 9.35 -19.13
N THR A 168 10.92 9.65 -20.25
CA THR A 168 10.00 10.80 -20.34
C THR A 168 8.72 10.46 -19.58
N ALA A 169 8.67 10.85 -18.30
CA ALA A 169 7.55 10.55 -17.41
C ALA A 169 6.36 11.47 -17.68
N ASP A 170 5.15 10.90 -17.71
CA ASP A 170 3.88 11.63 -17.72
C ASP A 170 3.13 11.37 -16.40
N TYR A 171 2.80 12.45 -15.69
CA TYR A 171 2.07 12.42 -14.42
C TYR A 171 0.68 13.05 -14.53
N SER A 172 0.20 13.36 -15.73
CA SER A 172 -1.09 14.05 -15.97
C SER A 172 -2.31 13.34 -15.39
N LYS A 173 -2.22 12.04 -15.10
CA LYS A 173 -3.27 11.24 -14.46
C LYS A 173 -3.28 11.35 -12.92
N PHE A 174 -2.26 11.95 -12.31
CA PHE A 174 -2.25 12.23 -10.87
C PHE A 174 -2.91 13.59 -10.62
N MET A 175 -3.93 13.59 -9.78
CA MET A 175 -4.56 14.83 -9.32
C MET A 175 -3.80 15.41 -8.13
N ASP A 176 -3.87 16.73 -7.96
CA ASP A 176 -3.41 17.38 -6.75
C ASP A 176 -4.20 16.84 -5.53
N PRO A 177 -3.51 16.47 -4.44
CA PRO A 177 -4.18 15.95 -3.26
C PRO A 177 -4.92 17.06 -2.50
N LEU A 178 -5.97 16.66 -1.80
CA LEU A 178 -6.66 17.53 -0.86
C LEU A 178 -6.05 17.34 0.54
N GLY A 179 -5.90 18.43 1.29
CA GLY A 179 -5.48 18.33 2.69
C GLY A 179 -6.57 17.66 3.54
N VAL A 180 -6.17 16.87 4.54
CA VAL A 180 -7.09 16.26 5.51
C VAL A 180 -7.57 17.32 6.49
N ASN A 181 -8.81 17.75 6.33
CA ASN A 181 -9.46 18.77 7.15
C ASN A 181 -10.98 18.60 7.14
N LYS A 182 -11.69 19.40 7.94
CA LYS A 182 -13.16 19.34 8.08
C LYS A 182 -13.91 19.51 6.74
N ALA A 183 -13.36 20.28 5.81
CA ALA A 183 -14.01 20.52 4.52
C ALA A 183 -13.85 19.32 3.57
N ASN A 184 -12.76 18.57 3.68
CA ASN A 184 -12.40 17.52 2.73
C ASN A 184 -12.61 16.11 3.25
N THR A 185 -12.64 15.87 4.56
CA THR A 185 -12.62 14.53 5.14
C THR A 185 -13.74 14.31 6.14
N THR A 186 -14.45 13.19 6.01
CA THR A 186 -15.44 12.71 6.97
C THR A 186 -15.20 11.25 7.29
N LEU A 187 -15.33 10.86 8.55
CA LEU A 187 -15.24 9.47 8.99
C LEU A 187 -16.44 9.13 9.88
N SER A 188 -17.07 7.99 9.62
CA SER A 188 -18.07 7.40 10.49
C SER A 188 -17.66 5.99 10.92
N LEU A 189 -17.85 5.69 12.20
CA LEU A 189 -17.65 4.37 12.79
C LEU A 189 -18.95 3.93 13.48
N ASP A 190 -19.47 2.78 13.08
CA ASP A 190 -20.77 2.24 13.51
C ASP A 190 -21.93 3.25 13.37
N GLY A 191 -21.95 3.94 12.23
CA GLY A 191 -22.94 4.97 11.90
C GLY A 191 -22.75 6.31 12.61
N LEU A 192 -21.85 6.41 13.60
CA LEU A 192 -21.55 7.66 14.29
C LEU A 192 -20.47 8.42 13.52
N GLY A 193 -20.77 9.65 13.08
CA GLY A 193 -19.76 10.58 12.58
C GLY A 193 -18.84 11.02 13.71
N VAL A 194 -17.53 10.82 13.55
CA VAL A 194 -16.54 11.12 14.59
C VAL A 194 -15.63 12.28 14.21
N ALA A 195 -15.19 13.05 15.21
CA ALA A 195 -14.14 14.06 15.05
C ALA A 195 -12.76 13.39 15.02
N ALA A 196 -12.47 12.72 13.90
CA ALA A 196 -11.23 11.96 13.73
C ALA A 196 -10.03 12.86 13.47
N SER A 197 -8.94 12.59 14.20
CA SER A 197 -7.63 13.20 13.99
C SER A 197 -6.71 12.32 13.14
N ALA A 198 -6.92 11.01 13.13
CA ALA A 198 -6.10 10.06 12.37
C ALA A 198 -6.92 8.84 11.94
N PHE A 199 -6.62 8.35 10.74
CA PHE A 199 -7.05 7.05 10.25
C PHE A 199 -5.88 6.33 9.60
N ALA A 200 -5.65 5.09 10.02
CA ALA A 200 -4.69 4.20 9.41
C ALA A 200 -5.37 2.96 8.84
N PHE A 201 -4.88 2.51 7.70
CA PHE A 201 -5.30 1.28 7.03
C PHE A 201 -4.06 0.48 6.63
N ASP A 202 -4.13 -0.84 6.78
CA ASP A 202 -3.13 -1.78 6.30
C ASP A 202 -3.87 -2.94 5.61
N ALA A 203 -3.60 -3.17 4.33
CA ALA A 203 -4.12 -4.33 3.62
C ALA A 203 -3.62 -5.63 4.26
N GLY A 204 -2.42 -5.61 4.84
CA GLY A 204 -1.88 -6.68 5.69
C GLY A 204 -1.42 -7.92 4.93
N ASN A 205 -0.94 -7.77 3.69
CA ASN A 205 -0.42 -8.87 2.90
C ASN A 205 0.90 -9.40 3.49
N THR A 206 1.01 -10.72 3.56
CA THR A 206 2.26 -11.43 3.86
C THR A 206 2.95 -11.78 2.55
N VAL A 207 3.92 -10.94 2.16
CA VAL A 207 4.74 -11.13 0.96
C VAL A 207 5.97 -11.96 1.33
N VAL A 208 6.19 -13.09 0.68
CA VAL A 208 7.32 -13.99 0.94
C VAL A 208 8.11 -14.23 -0.32
N LYS A 209 9.44 -14.14 -0.20
CA LYS A 209 10.34 -14.68 -1.21
C LYS A 209 10.40 -16.19 -1.05
N ARG A 210 10.15 -16.91 -2.14
CA ARG A 210 10.29 -18.37 -2.22
C ARG A 210 11.51 -18.69 -3.07
N ASP A 211 12.52 -19.21 -2.38
CA ASP A 211 13.75 -19.74 -2.96
C ASP A 211 13.83 -21.23 -2.64
N LEU A 212 13.36 -22.05 -3.57
CA LEU A 212 13.49 -23.50 -3.53
C LEU A 212 14.32 -23.95 -4.74
N MET A 213 14.82 -25.18 -4.72
CA MET A 213 15.74 -25.69 -5.76
C MET A 213 15.20 -25.57 -7.20
N THR A 214 13.88 -25.53 -7.37
CA THR A 214 13.19 -25.42 -8.67
C THR A 214 12.22 -24.24 -8.77
N ILE A 215 12.09 -23.44 -7.71
CA ILE A 215 11.12 -22.35 -7.63
C ILE A 215 11.85 -21.09 -7.18
N ASP A 216 11.75 -20.05 -7.99
CA ASP A 216 12.21 -18.70 -7.70
C ASP A 216 11.03 -17.75 -7.95
N ALA A 217 10.37 -17.35 -6.86
CA ALA A 217 9.10 -16.62 -6.93
C ALA A 217 8.92 -15.69 -5.72
N VAL A 218 8.09 -14.66 -5.87
CA VAL A 218 7.59 -13.84 -4.75
C VAL A 218 6.09 -14.00 -4.64
N ASP A 219 5.60 -14.58 -3.54
CA ASP A 219 4.17 -14.87 -3.35
C ASP A 219 3.56 -14.03 -2.23
N ILE A 220 2.27 -13.72 -2.35
CA ILE A 220 1.43 -13.31 -1.21
C ILE A 220 0.77 -14.57 -0.65
N THR A 221 1.09 -14.94 0.58
CA THR A 221 0.63 -16.22 1.18
C THR A 221 -0.50 -16.09 2.19
N ALA A 222 -0.70 -14.89 2.71
CA ALA A 222 -1.77 -14.58 3.65
C ALA A 222 -2.09 -13.09 3.61
N ARG A 223 -3.25 -12.73 4.15
CA ARG A 223 -3.68 -11.36 4.35
C ARG A 223 -4.41 -11.23 5.67
N VAL A 224 -4.05 -10.23 6.48
CA VAL A 224 -4.77 -9.84 7.70
C VAL A 224 -4.93 -8.32 7.69
N SER A 225 -6.04 -7.84 7.16
CA SER A 225 -6.28 -6.41 7.00
C SER A 225 -6.65 -5.76 8.33
N THR A 226 -5.96 -4.68 8.68
CA THR A 226 -6.14 -3.97 9.96
C THR A 226 -6.24 -2.47 9.73
N GLY A 227 -6.72 -1.76 10.73
CA GLY A 227 -6.73 -0.30 10.72
C GLY A 227 -6.83 0.28 12.12
N SER A 228 -6.87 1.60 12.20
CA SER A 228 -7.17 2.30 13.43
C SER A 228 -7.84 3.64 13.15
N VAL A 229 -8.67 4.07 14.09
CA VAL A 229 -9.28 5.40 14.06
C VAL A 229 -8.97 6.09 15.39
N THR A 230 -8.42 7.30 15.33
CA THR A 230 -8.26 8.15 16.51
C THR A 230 -9.20 9.35 16.41
N PHE A 231 -10.00 9.57 17.44
CA PHE A 231 -11.02 10.63 17.47
C PHE A 231 -11.30 11.12 18.89
N GLU A 232 -11.95 12.27 19.02
CA GLU A 232 -12.40 12.78 20.32
C GLU A 232 -13.36 11.79 20.99
N ASN A 233 -13.05 11.38 22.21
CA ASN A 233 -13.85 10.36 22.88
C ASN A 233 -15.25 10.88 23.19
N THR A 234 -16.25 10.03 23.01
CA THR A 234 -17.65 10.33 23.32
C THR A 234 -18.06 9.73 24.64
N ALA A 235 -19.11 10.26 25.26
CA ALA A 235 -19.70 9.63 26.44
C ALA A 235 -20.19 8.20 26.12
N VAL A 236 -20.07 7.30 27.10
CA VAL A 236 -20.51 5.89 26.99
C VAL A 236 -22.00 5.77 26.60
N ALA A 237 -22.84 6.72 27.04
CA ALA A 237 -24.26 6.78 26.68
C ALA A 237 -24.50 7.04 25.18
N VAL A 238 -23.55 7.67 24.48
CA VAL A 238 -23.58 7.84 23.02
C VAL A 238 -23.09 6.57 22.34
N LYS A 239 -21.92 6.07 22.77
CA LYS A 239 -21.35 4.83 22.25
C LYS A 239 -20.41 4.18 23.28
N ASP A 240 -20.69 2.94 23.64
CA ASP A 240 -19.83 2.15 24.54
C ASP A 240 -18.76 1.40 23.76
N TRP A 241 -17.70 2.11 23.36
CA TRP A 241 -16.57 1.54 22.62
C TRP A 241 -15.87 0.40 23.39
N ILE A 242 -15.81 0.48 24.72
CA ILE A 242 -15.18 -0.53 25.57
C ILE A 242 -16.05 -1.80 25.61
N GLY A 243 -17.37 -1.64 25.79
CA GLY A 243 -18.32 -2.74 25.73
C GLY A 243 -18.29 -3.45 24.38
N MET A 244 -18.22 -2.71 23.29
CA MET A 244 -18.11 -3.24 21.93
C MET A 244 -16.79 -3.99 21.70
N ALA A 245 -15.68 -3.47 22.21
CA ALA A 245 -14.39 -4.15 22.17
C ALA A 245 -14.40 -5.47 22.96
N ARG A 246 -15.01 -5.48 24.15
CA ARG A 246 -15.14 -6.67 25.00
C ARG A 246 -15.96 -7.78 24.34
N SER A 247 -16.97 -7.43 23.54
CA SER A 247 -17.79 -8.39 22.81
C SER A 247 -17.26 -8.73 21.41
N GLY A 248 -16.18 -8.08 20.96
CA GLY A 248 -15.65 -8.25 19.60
C GLY A 248 -16.66 -7.83 18.53
N THR A 249 -17.39 -6.74 18.77
CA THR A 249 -18.44 -6.26 17.86
C THR A 249 -17.85 -5.86 16.51
N ARG A 250 -18.52 -6.25 15.43
CA ARG A 250 -18.19 -5.86 14.05
C ARG A 250 -19.13 -4.77 13.59
N VAL A 251 -18.56 -3.69 13.07
CA VAL A 251 -19.30 -2.47 12.73
C VAL A 251 -18.96 -1.98 11.33
N ALA A 252 -19.82 -1.09 10.81
CA ALA A 252 -19.51 -0.38 9.58
C ALA A 252 -18.50 0.75 9.82
N LEU A 253 -17.46 0.81 9.00
CA LEU A 253 -16.52 1.92 8.87
C LEU A 253 -16.76 2.58 7.50
N ALA A 254 -16.80 3.91 7.47
CA ALA A 254 -16.73 4.67 6.23
C ALA A 254 -15.87 5.92 6.43
N LEU A 255 -14.77 6.00 5.69
CA LEU A 255 -14.00 7.21 5.46
C LEU A 255 -14.33 7.72 4.06
N LYS A 256 -14.53 9.03 3.94
CA LYS A 256 -14.60 9.74 2.66
C LYS A 256 -13.63 10.91 2.70
N HIS A 257 -12.76 10.99 1.70
CA HIS A 257 -11.84 12.10 1.47
C HIS A 257 -12.09 12.68 0.07
N GLY A 258 -12.55 13.93 0.02
CA GLY A 258 -12.93 14.66 -1.18
C GLY A 258 -14.35 15.26 -1.11
N GLN A 259 -14.57 16.37 -1.82
CA GLN A 259 -15.80 17.17 -1.72
C GLN A 259 -16.83 16.88 -2.82
N GLY A 260 -16.36 16.52 -4.02
CA GLY A 260 -17.16 16.57 -5.23
C GLY A 260 -17.67 15.23 -5.75
N ALA A 261 -18.01 15.24 -7.03
CA ALA A 261 -18.27 14.05 -7.86
C ALA A 261 -16.96 13.31 -8.19
N THR A 262 -15.87 14.06 -8.29
CA THR A 262 -14.52 13.62 -8.66
C THR A 262 -13.48 14.02 -7.62
N ASN A 263 -12.25 13.54 -7.77
CA ASN A 263 -11.17 13.65 -6.78
C ASN A 263 -11.61 13.20 -5.37
N VAL A 264 -12.27 12.04 -5.29
CA VAL A 264 -12.72 11.45 -4.03
C VAL A 264 -12.19 10.04 -3.86
N VAL A 265 -11.69 9.74 -2.67
CA VAL A 265 -11.33 8.40 -2.21
C VAL A 265 -12.18 8.04 -0.99
N GLU A 266 -12.83 6.89 -1.04
CA GLU A 266 -13.65 6.38 0.05
C GLU A 266 -13.10 5.02 0.50
N ILE A 267 -12.85 4.84 1.79
CA ILE A 267 -12.43 3.55 2.37
C ILE A 267 -13.59 3.05 3.23
N LYS A 268 -14.09 1.86 2.92
CA LYS A 268 -15.29 1.29 3.55
C LYS A 268 -15.00 -0.11 4.04
N SER A 269 -15.54 -0.45 5.20
CA SER A 269 -15.64 -1.83 5.66
C SER A 269 -17.00 -2.04 6.30
N PRO A 270 -17.78 -3.06 5.89
CA PRO A 270 -19.05 -3.38 6.54
C PRO A 270 -18.87 -4.09 7.89
N ARG A 271 -17.67 -4.64 8.16
CA ARG A 271 -17.41 -5.61 9.24
C ARG A 271 -16.06 -5.35 9.90
N ALA A 272 -15.79 -4.10 10.26
CA ALA A 272 -14.62 -3.72 11.05
C ALA A 272 -14.85 -4.15 12.51
N GLN A 273 -14.10 -5.15 12.98
CA GLN A 273 -14.15 -5.61 14.36
C GLN A 273 -13.42 -4.62 15.27
N ILE A 274 -14.10 -4.18 16.32
CA ILE A 274 -13.55 -3.26 17.31
C ILE A 274 -12.53 -3.99 18.19
N GLY A 275 -11.29 -3.51 18.17
CA GLY A 275 -10.21 -3.95 19.04
C GLY A 275 -10.15 -3.19 20.36
N LYS A 276 -9.13 -3.49 21.18
CA LYS A 276 -8.93 -2.87 22.50
C LYS A 276 -8.58 -1.38 22.36
N PRO A 277 -9.46 -0.44 22.78
CA PRO A 277 -9.17 0.97 22.62
C PRO A 277 -8.08 1.44 23.59
N THR A 278 -7.37 2.49 23.19
CA THR A 278 -6.42 3.23 24.05
C THR A 278 -6.82 4.69 24.13
N TYR A 279 -6.38 5.38 25.19
CA TYR A 279 -6.66 6.80 25.39
C TYR A 279 -5.37 7.62 25.29
N SER A 280 -5.51 8.84 24.80
CA SER A 280 -4.45 9.84 24.81
C SER A 280 -5.03 11.23 25.10
N ASP A 281 -4.18 12.15 25.52
CA ASP A 281 -4.53 13.56 25.69
C ASP A 281 -3.96 14.37 24.52
N VAL A 282 -4.79 15.22 23.91
CA VAL A 282 -4.35 16.20 22.91
C VAL A 282 -5.02 17.52 23.26
N ASP A 283 -4.21 18.53 23.58
CA ASP A 283 -4.68 19.87 23.96
C ASP A 283 -5.70 19.85 25.12
N GLY A 284 -5.56 18.90 26.06
CA GLY A 284 -6.49 18.72 27.19
C GLY A 284 -7.81 18.03 26.83
N VAL A 285 -7.97 17.56 25.60
CA VAL A 285 -9.12 16.77 25.14
C VAL A 285 -8.75 15.29 25.14
N GLN A 286 -9.61 14.47 25.74
CA GLN A 286 -9.44 13.02 25.71
C GLN A 286 -9.73 12.48 24.31
N MET A 287 -8.70 11.91 23.68
CA MET A 287 -8.81 11.16 22.45
C MET A 287 -8.92 9.66 22.76
N ILE A 288 -9.64 8.94 21.92
CA ILE A 288 -9.69 7.49 21.90
C ILE A 288 -9.10 6.99 20.58
N THR A 289 -8.22 6.00 20.64
CA THR A 289 -7.77 5.24 19.47
C THR A 289 -8.43 3.88 19.50
N VAL A 290 -9.19 3.56 18.46
CA VAL A 290 -9.88 2.28 18.30
C VAL A 290 -9.17 1.48 17.19
N PRO A 291 -8.43 0.42 17.54
CA PRO A 291 -7.91 -0.53 16.56
C PRO A 291 -9.06 -1.29 15.89
N LEU A 292 -8.88 -1.63 14.62
CA LEU A 292 -9.85 -2.32 13.79
C LEU A 292 -9.20 -3.53 13.13
N GLU A 293 -9.94 -4.63 13.05
CA GLU A 293 -9.63 -5.78 12.18
C GLU A 293 -10.74 -5.92 11.15
N PHE A 294 -10.40 -5.92 9.85
CA PHE A 294 -11.41 -6.01 8.80
C PHE A 294 -11.72 -7.48 8.52
N VAL A 295 -12.93 -7.91 8.90
CA VAL A 295 -13.29 -9.33 8.87
C VAL A 295 -14.22 -9.63 7.69
N PRO A 296 -13.87 -10.56 6.78
CA PRO A 296 -14.74 -10.91 5.67
C PRO A 296 -16.04 -11.55 6.15
N SER A 297 -17.04 -11.57 5.27
CA SER A 297 -18.22 -12.42 5.42
C SER A 297 -17.92 -13.84 4.94
N GLY A 298 -18.96 -14.69 4.92
CA GLY A 298 -18.84 -16.02 4.33
C GLY A 298 -18.66 -16.01 2.80
N ALA A 299 -18.87 -14.88 2.14
CA ALA A 299 -18.60 -14.72 0.70
C ALA A 299 -17.10 -14.59 0.40
N GLY A 300 -16.29 -14.16 1.38
CA GLY A 300 -14.86 -13.91 1.22
C GLY A 300 -14.56 -12.64 0.43
N ASN A 301 -13.34 -12.10 0.62
CA ASN A 301 -12.80 -10.94 -0.12
C ASN A 301 -13.67 -9.66 -0.07
N ASP A 302 -14.56 -9.55 0.92
CA ASP A 302 -15.50 -8.45 1.12
C ASP A 302 -15.27 -7.71 2.46
N GLU A 303 -14.10 -7.90 3.06
CA GLU A 303 -13.73 -7.27 4.33
C GLU A 303 -13.61 -5.74 4.24
N TRP A 304 -13.22 -5.20 3.09
CA TRP A 304 -13.16 -3.76 2.82
C TRP A 304 -13.26 -3.47 1.32
N SER A 305 -13.56 -2.22 0.98
CA SER A 305 -13.48 -1.70 -0.39
C SER A 305 -12.96 -0.28 -0.38
N ILE A 306 -12.21 0.08 -1.42
CA ILE A 306 -11.79 1.46 -1.67
C ILE A 306 -12.46 1.91 -2.96
N VAL A 307 -13.24 2.99 -2.90
CA VAL A 307 -13.92 3.54 -4.07
C VAL A 307 -13.26 4.86 -4.43
N VAL A 308 -12.88 4.99 -5.68
CA VAL A 308 -12.22 6.17 -6.23
C VAL A 308 -13.09 6.75 -7.34
N ARG A 309 -13.26 8.07 -7.32
CA ARG A 309 -14.03 8.81 -8.32
C ARG A 309 -13.43 10.18 -8.57
#